data_AF-A0A377K510-F1
#
_entry.id   AF-A0A377K510-F1
#
_cell.length_a   1.000
_cell.length_b   1.000
_cell.length_c   1.000
_cell.angle_alpha   90.00
_cell.angle_beta   90.00
_cell.angle_gamma   90.00
#
_symmetry.space_group_name_H-M   'P 1'
#
loop_
_entity.id
_entity.type
_entity.pdbx_description
1 polymer ?
#
loop_
_entity_poly.entity_id
_entity_poly.type
_entity_poly.pdbx_seq_one_letter_code
_entity_poly.pdbx_strand_id
1 'polypeptide(L)' 'MCGRFAQSQTREDYLALLAEDIERDIPYDPEPIGRYNVAPGTKVLLLSET' A
#
# COMPACT_ATOMS: atom_id res chain seq x y z
N MET A 1 -7.08 15.73 12.78
CA MET A 1 -6.08 14.84 13.41
C MET A 1 -6.17 13.48 12.72
N CYS A 2 -5.23 13.15 11.84
CA CYS A 2 -5.24 11.92 11.01
C CYS A 2 -4.36 10.82 11.62
N GLY A 3 -4.61 10.46 12.88
CA GLY A 3 -3.78 9.49 13.60
C GLY A 3 -3.98 8.02 13.22
N ARG A 4 -4.96 7.70 12.37
CA ARG A 4 -5.32 6.33 11.99
C ARG A 4 -5.89 6.29 10.57
N PHE A 5 -5.73 5.16 9.88
CA PHE A 5 -6.26 4.93 8.53
C PHE A 5 -6.40 3.43 8.22
N ALA A 6 -6.94 3.10 7.05
CA ALA A 6 -7.07 1.74 6.54
C ALA A 6 -6.19 1.51 5.30
N GLN A 7 -5.51 0.37 5.27
CA GLN A 7 -4.78 -0.18 4.13
C GLN A 7 -5.14 -1.67 4.05
N SER A 8 -6.27 -1.99 3.43
CA SER A 8 -6.91 -3.31 3.49
C SER A 8 -6.87 -4.10 2.20
N GLN A 9 -6.74 -3.44 1.04
CA GLN A 9 -6.79 -4.06 -0.27
C GLN A 9 -5.44 -4.69 -0.66
N THR A 10 -5.39 -5.34 -1.83
CA THR A 10 -4.15 -5.88 -2.42
C THR A 10 -3.21 -4.75 -2.83
N ARG A 11 -1.94 -5.05 -3.07
CA ARG A 11 -0.97 -4.06 -3.56
C ARG A 11 -1.39 -3.54 -4.94
N GLU A 12 -1.87 -4.43 -5.78
CA GLU A 12 -2.27 -4.16 -7.15
C GLU A 12 -3.49 -3.24 -7.23
N ASP A 13 -4.47 -3.37 -6.32
CA ASP A 13 -5.62 -2.46 -6.27
C ASP A 13 -5.18 -0.99 -6.09
N TYR A 14 -4.15 -0.74 -5.27
CA TYR A 14 -3.60 0.60 -5.08
C TYR A 14 -2.70 1.02 -6.25
N LEU A 15 -1.86 0.13 -6.73
CA LEU A 15 -0.88 0.41 -7.77
C LEU A 15 -1.52 0.63 -9.15
N ALA A 16 -2.62 -0.07 -9.46
CA ALA A 16 -3.37 0.09 -10.71
C ALA A 16 -3.92 1.52 -10.87
N LEU A 17 -4.17 2.24 -9.78
CA LEU A 17 -4.65 3.62 -9.80
C LEU A 17 -3.53 4.64 -9.98
N LEU A 18 -2.27 4.24 -9.78
CA LEU A 18 -1.11 5.14 -9.73
C LEU A 18 -0.19 5.02 -10.94
N ALA A 19 -0.03 3.82 -11.50
CA ALA A 19 0.85 3.64 -12.64
C ALA A 19 0.40 2.47 -13.53
N GLU A 20 0.13 2.78 -14.80
CA GLU A 20 -0.05 1.74 -15.82
C GLU A 20 1.29 1.32 -16.43
N ASP A 21 2.33 2.19 -16.44
CA ASP A 21 3.56 1.97 -17.25
C ASP A 21 4.90 2.23 -16.54
N ILE A 22 4.98 2.20 -15.20
CA ILE A 22 6.27 2.38 -14.48
C ILE A 22 6.92 1.03 -14.18
N GLU A 23 8.21 0.89 -14.48
CA GLU A 23 9.03 -0.25 -14.04
C GLU A 23 9.03 -0.30 -12.50
N ARG A 24 8.49 -1.37 -11.94
CA ARG A 24 8.35 -1.55 -10.49
C ARG A 24 9.25 -2.69 -10.03
N ASP A 25 10.12 -2.40 -9.08
CA ASP A 25 10.82 -3.42 -8.29
C ASP A 25 9.97 -3.82 -7.07
N ILE A 26 8.72 -4.22 -7.33
CA ILE A 26 7.77 -4.70 -6.31
C ILE A 26 7.22 -6.04 -6.80
N PRO A 27 7.44 -7.15 -6.07
CA PRO A 27 6.93 -8.45 -6.48
C PRO A 27 5.40 -8.46 -6.42
N TYR A 28 4.79 -9.17 -7.38
CA TYR A 28 3.36 -9.44 -7.39
C TYR A 28 2.96 -10.25 -6.15
N ASP A 29 1.93 -9.82 -5.45
CA ASP A 29 1.40 -10.51 -4.27
C ASP A 29 -0.11 -10.30 -4.16
N PRO A 30 -0.93 -11.34 -4.44
CA PRO A 30 -2.39 -11.24 -4.45
C PRO A 30 -3.00 -11.14 -3.05
N GLU A 31 -2.22 -11.29 -1.97
CA GLU A 31 -2.75 -11.20 -0.61
C GLU A 31 -3.15 -9.76 -0.26
N PRO A 32 -4.38 -9.54 0.25
CA PRO A 32 -4.78 -8.23 0.76
C PRO A 32 -3.93 -7.83 1.97
N ILE A 33 -3.59 -6.54 2.07
CA ILE A 33 -2.84 -6.01 3.22
C ILE A 33 -3.65 -6.17 4.53
N GLY A 34 -4.98 -6.13 4.45
CA GLY A 34 -5.88 -6.52 5.56
C GLY A 34 -5.85 -5.62 6.80
N ARG A 35 -5.20 -4.45 6.76
CA ARG A 35 -5.07 -3.56 7.92
C ARG A 35 -6.14 -2.48 7.92
N TYR A 36 -7.29 -2.77 8.53
CA TYR A 36 -8.42 -1.84 8.64
C TYR A 36 -8.20 -0.68 9.62
N ASN A 37 -7.17 -0.75 10.47
CA ASN A 37 -7.00 0.20 11.56
C ASN A 37 -5.53 0.45 11.92
N VAL A 38 -4.76 0.94 10.94
CA VAL A 38 -3.33 1.28 11.08
C VAL A 38 -3.16 2.36 12.14
N ALA A 39 -2.23 2.13 13.08
CA ALA A 39 -1.99 3.00 14.23
C ALA A 39 -0.60 3.67 14.15
N PRO A 40 -0.40 4.81 14.85
CA PRO A 40 0.91 5.45 14.95
C PRO A 40 1.95 4.52 15.57
N GLY A 41 3.21 4.68 15.16
CA GLY A 41 4.33 3.86 15.67
C GLY A 41 4.43 2.45 15.09
N THR A 42 3.50 2.04 14.22
CA THR A 42 3.59 0.76 13.50
C THR A 42 4.36 0.92 12.18
N LYS A 43 5.04 -0.14 11.72
CA LYS A 43 5.59 -0.17 10.35
C LYS A 43 4.43 -0.24 9.34
N VAL A 44 4.55 0.46 8.23
CA VAL A 44 3.54 0.55 7.16
C VAL A 44 4.24 0.39 5.82
N LEU A 45 3.59 -0.27 4.85
CA LEU A 45 4.04 -0.28 3.47
C LEU A 45 3.91 1.13 2.88
N LEU A 46 5.04 1.68 2.43
CA LEU A 46 5.14 3.03 1.89
C LEU A 46 5.71 2.94 0.47
N LEU A 47 5.02 3.57 -0.48
CA LEU A 47 5.51 3.70 -1.86
C LEU A 47 6.35 4.96 -1.98
N SER A 48 7.49 4.88 -2.69
CA SER A 48 8.39 6.00 -2.95
C SER A 48 8.96 5.89 -4.36
N GLU A 49 9.30 7.05 -4.93
CA GLU A 49 10.08 7.18 -6.16
C GLU A 49 11.49 7.64 -5.79
N THR A 50 12.50 7.19 -6.54
CA THR A 50 13.90 7.64 -6.42
C THR A 50 14.17 8.89 -7.24
#